data_AF-A0AAE0KW00-F1
#
_entry.id   AF-A0AAE0KW00-F1
#
_cell.length_a   1.000
_cell.length_b   1.000
_cell.length_c   1.000
_cell.angle_alpha   90.00
_cell.angle_beta   90.00
_cell.angle_gamma   90.00
#
_symmetry.space_group_name_H-M   'P 1'
#
loop_
_entity.id
_entity.type
_entity.pdbx_description
1 polymer ?
#
loop_
_entity_poly.entity_id
_entity_poly.type
_entity_poly.pdbx_seq_one_letter_code
_entity_poly.pdbx_strand_id
1 'polypeptide(L)'
;MIGTLCLREANEIHVIDYDAESEAVKCVNLIPHQHEIWHLAPCPFDPVKLFTCYNTGSNYMSTLWEASPADSGKGSLKELTTLEGLKTPIRSMLWSPKDAPAVLSVEEEALRTWSLDGSRAVATASSQQAEELQHGLWAAAWDPHDLNAVATVSGNSLAFWDLRTMQRSQSVEQAHSNALRDVDFNPKHENHL
;
A
#
# COMPACT_ATOMS: atom_id res chain seq x y z
N MET A 1 8.01 -7.27 8.25
CA MET A 1 6.75 -7.90 8.73
C MET A 1 6.16 -8.72 7.61
N ILE A 2 5.47 -9.83 7.92
CA ILE A 2 4.80 -10.68 6.93
C ILE A 2 3.37 -10.93 7.42
N GLY A 3 2.37 -10.77 6.55
CA GLY A 3 0.98 -11.12 6.84
C GLY A 3 0.62 -12.49 6.25
N THR A 4 -0.23 -13.25 6.93
CA THR A 4 -0.76 -14.52 6.40
C THR A 4 -2.02 -14.30 5.56
N LEU A 5 -2.27 -15.22 4.63
CA LEU A 5 -3.45 -15.26 3.77
C LEU A 5 -4.11 -16.65 3.85
N CYS A 6 -4.74 -16.93 4.99
CA CYS A 6 -5.40 -18.21 5.26
C CYS A 6 -6.93 -18.04 5.27
N LEU A 7 -7.61 -18.85 4.45
CA LEU A 7 -9.07 -18.92 4.35
C LEU A 7 -9.74 -19.72 5.49
N ARG A 8 -8.97 -20.56 6.19
CA ARG A 8 -9.48 -21.58 7.13
C ARG A 8 -8.95 -21.45 8.56
N GLU A 9 -7.93 -20.61 8.76
CA GLU A 9 -7.25 -20.42 10.03
C GLU A 9 -7.23 -18.93 10.38
N ALA A 10 -6.92 -18.60 11.64
CA ALA A 10 -6.76 -17.21 12.03
C ALA A 10 -5.59 -16.58 11.26
N ASN A 11 -5.78 -15.36 10.76
CA ASN A 11 -4.71 -14.63 10.10
C ASN A 11 -3.83 -13.93 11.13
N GLU A 12 -2.57 -13.71 10.78
CA GLU A 12 -1.56 -13.18 11.69
C GLU A 12 -0.56 -12.31 10.93
N ILE A 13 0.05 -11.37 11.66
CA ILE A 13 1.20 -10.58 11.22
C ILE A 13 2.40 -11.02 12.02
N HIS A 14 3.41 -11.50 11.32
CA HIS A 14 4.67 -11.97 11.89
C HIS A 14 5.69 -10.83 11.78
N VAL A 15 6.15 -10.36 12.94
CA VAL A 15 7.23 -9.39 13.07
C VAL A 15 8.53 -10.17 13.16
N ILE A 16 9.38 -9.96 12.17
CA ILE A 16 10.61 -10.71 11.98
C ILE A 16 11.77 -9.76 12.22
N ASP A 17 12.71 -10.21 13.04
CA ASP A 17 14.00 -9.58 13.27
C ASP A 17 15.09 -10.40 12.58
N TYR A 18 16.04 -9.70 11.97
CA TYR A 18 17.19 -10.30 11.31
C TYR A 18 18.46 -9.81 11.99
N ASP A 19 19.20 -10.75 12.55
CA ASP A 19 20.49 -10.51 13.16
C ASP A 19 21.59 -10.77 12.13
N ALA A 20 22.27 -9.70 11.72
CA ALA A 20 23.33 -9.76 10.72
C ALA A 20 24.62 -10.44 11.21
N GLU A 21 24.87 -10.47 12.53
CA GLU A 21 26.07 -11.12 13.08
C GLU A 21 25.91 -12.63 13.14
N SER A 22 24.71 -13.10 13.51
CA SER A 22 24.40 -14.53 13.59
C SER A 22 23.74 -15.10 12.34
N GLU A 23 23.48 -14.25 11.33
CA GLU A 23 22.69 -14.56 10.12
C GLU A 23 21.34 -15.21 10.43
N ALA A 24 20.79 -14.95 11.62
CA ALA A 24 19.59 -15.60 12.12
C ALA A 24 18.34 -14.75 11.86
N VAL A 25 17.27 -15.42 11.43
CA VAL A 25 15.93 -14.83 11.28
C VAL A 25 15.06 -15.33 12.43
N LYS A 26 14.49 -14.42 13.21
CA LYS A 26 13.64 -14.77 14.36
C LYS A 26 12.29 -14.07 14.25
N CYS A 27 11.21 -14.81 14.48
CA CYS A 27 9.90 -14.20 14.71
C CYS A 27 9.88 -13.67 16.14
N VAL A 28 9.90 -12.35 16.30
CA VAL A 28 9.94 -11.66 17.60
C VAL A 28 8.55 -11.28 18.09
N ASN A 29 7.58 -11.21 17.19
CA ASN A 29 6.20 -10.95 17.55
C ASN A 29 5.21 -11.57 16.58
N LEU A 30 4.13 -12.09 17.11
CA LEU A 30 3.02 -12.63 16.35
C LEU A 30 1.76 -11.88 16.76
N ILE A 31 1.14 -11.21 15.78
CA ILE A 31 0.02 -10.31 16.02
C ILE A 31 -1.21 -10.88 15.30
N PRO A 32 -2.25 -11.30 16.02
CA PRO A 32 -3.48 -11.82 15.40
C PRO A 32 -4.18 -10.77 14.54
N HIS A 33 -4.76 -11.20 13.42
CA HIS A 33 -5.53 -10.38 12.48
C HIS A 33 -6.81 -11.12 12.05
N GLN A 34 -7.93 -10.41 12.02
CA GLN A 34 -9.25 -11.04 11.83
C GLN A 34 -9.55 -11.42 10.37
N HIS A 35 -8.90 -10.73 9.43
CA HIS A 35 -9.17 -10.86 8.00
C HIS A 35 -7.95 -11.30 7.21
N GLU A 36 -8.19 -11.79 5.98
CA GLU A 36 -7.16 -12.08 5.00
C GLU A 36 -6.37 -10.84 4.63
N ILE A 37 -5.05 -10.87 4.83
CA ILE A 37 -4.19 -9.74 4.54
C ILE A 37 -3.73 -9.84 3.10
N TRP A 38 -4.33 -9.02 2.22
CA TRP A 38 -4.00 -8.98 0.79
C TRP A 38 -2.80 -8.06 0.52
N HIS A 39 -2.65 -7.02 1.34
CA HIS A 39 -1.51 -6.13 1.29
C HIS A 39 -1.19 -5.60 2.70
N LEU A 40 0.10 -5.35 2.96
CA LEU A 40 0.60 -4.83 4.23
C LEU A 40 1.61 -3.72 3.94
N ALA A 41 1.37 -2.52 4.47
CA ALA A 41 2.20 -1.34 4.24
C ALA A 41 2.60 -0.70 5.58
N PRO A 42 3.75 -1.08 6.16
CA PRO A 42 4.30 -0.44 7.36
C PRO A 42 4.59 1.03 7.09
N CYS A 43 4.35 1.89 8.08
CA CYS A 43 4.67 3.31 7.99
C CYS A 43 6.20 3.49 8.02
N PRO A 44 6.79 4.20 7.03
CA PRO A 44 8.23 4.42 6.99
C PRO A 44 8.73 5.38 8.08
N PHE A 45 7.83 6.16 8.70
CA PHE A 45 8.16 7.17 9.71
C PHE A 45 7.84 6.74 11.14
N ASP A 46 7.02 5.70 11.31
CA ASP A 46 6.59 5.22 12.62
C ASP A 46 6.48 3.68 12.61
N PRO A 47 7.43 2.96 13.26
CA PRO A 47 7.50 1.51 13.17
C PRO A 47 6.33 0.78 13.83
N VAL A 48 5.50 1.47 14.63
CA VAL A 48 4.30 0.87 15.22
C VAL A 48 3.06 1.07 14.36
N LYS A 49 3.12 1.87 13.29
CA LYS A 49 1.96 2.11 12.41
C LYS A 49 2.05 1.31 11.13
N LEU A 50 0.93 0.76 10.68
CA LEU A 50 0.85 0.06 9.40
C LEU A 50 -0.56 0.07 8.82
N PHE A 51 -0.66 0.00 7.50
CA PHE A 51 -1.90 -0.37 6.83
C PHE A 51 -1.97 -1.88 6.59
N THR A 52 -3.17 -2.43 6.74
CA THR A 52 -3.54 -3.71 6.12
C THR A 52 -4.68 -3.49 5.15
N CYS A 53 -4.64 -4.18 4.00
CA CYS A 53 -5.76 -4.24 3.06
C CYS A 53 -6.35 -5.64 3.09
N TYR A 54 -7.67 -5.72 3.14
CA TYR A 54 -8.39 -6.96 3.28
C TYR A 54 -9.80 -6.86 2.68
N ASN A 55 -10.44 -8.00 2.51
CA ASN A 55 -11.82 -8.09 2.05
C ASN A 55 -12.69 -8.67 3.17
N THR A 56 -13.84 -8.03 3.44
CA THR A 56 -14.83 -8.49 4.43
C THR A 56 -15.92 -9.39 3.83
N GLY A 57 -15.77 -9.76 2.56
CA GLY A 57 -16.76 -10.50 1.76
C GLY A 57 -17.75 -9.59 1.03
N SER A 58 -18.00 -8.40 1.55
CA SER A 58 -18.88 -7.39 0.94
C SER A 58 -18.15 -6.11 0.54
N ASN A 59 -17.07 -5.75 1.25
CA ASN A 59 -16.34 -4.50 1.04
C ASN A 59 -14.82 -4.74 1.02
N TYR A 60 -14.14 -3.97 0.18
CA TYR A 60 -12.68 -3.80 0.22
C TYR A 60 -12.34 -2.75 1.27
N MET A 61 -11.46 -3.13 2.20
CA MET A 61 -11.11 -2.30 3.35
C MET A 61 -9.61 -2.09 3.39
N SER A 62 -9.19 -0.89 3.80
CA SER A 62 -7.82 -0.60 4.20
C SER A 62 -7.86 0.11 5.55
N THR A 63 -7.14 -0.43 6.53
CA THR A 63 -7.20 0.08 7.91
C THR A 63 -5.80 0.39 8.42
N LEU A 64 -5.66 1.55 9.04
CA LEU A 64 -4.47 1.97 9.77
C LEU A 64 -4.53 1.40 11.18
N TRP A 65 -3.48 0.69 11.56
CA TRP A 65 -3.32 0.07 12.86
C TRP A 65 -2.12 0.64 13.61
N GLU A 66 -2.23 0.64 14.94
CA GLU A 66 -1.12 0.78 15.88
C GLU A 66 -0.80 -0.61 16.45
N ALA A 67 0.35 -1.15 16.06
CA ALA A 67 0.87 -2.42 16.53
C ALA A 67 1.60 -2.24 17.86
N SER A 68 1.12 -2.95 18.87
CA SER A 68 1.76 -3.03 20.18
C SER A 68 2.45 -4.38 20.33
N PRO A 69 3.78 -4.45 20.24
CA PRO A 69 4.49 -5.69 20.54
C PRO A 69 4.33 -6.02 22.02
N ALA A 70 4.13 -7.30 22.34
CA ALA A 70 4.15 -7.78 23.72
C ALA A 70 5.45 -8.52 24.05
N ASP A 71 5.93 -8.38 25.29
CA ASP A 71 7.09 -9.12 25.84
C ASP A 71 6.88 -10.64 25.82
N SER A 72 5.62 -11.09 25.82
CA SER A 72 5.23 -12.50 25.73
C SER A 72 5.26 -13.07 24.31
N GLY A 73 5.65 -12.27 23.30
CA GLY A 73 5.71 -12.66 21.89
C GLY A 73 4.37 -12.62 21.15
N LYS A 74 3.26 -12.31 21.83
CA LYS A 74 1.93 -12.10 21.22
C LYS A 74 1.45 -10.67 21.34
N GLY A 75 1.70 -9.88 20.31
CA GLY A 75 1.29 -8.49 20.23
C GLY A 75 -0.18 -8.32 19.92
N SER A 76 -0.59 -7.07 19.79
CA SER A 76 -1.96 -6.68 19.44
C SER A 76 -1.96 -5.56 18.41
N LEU A 77 -3.08 -5.44 17.69
CA LEU A 77 -3.39 -4.29 16.86
C LEU A 77 -4.49 -3.48 17.53
N LYS A 78 -4.29 -2.17 17.54
CA LYS A 78 -5.35 -1.20 17.84
C LYS A 78 -5.71 -0.49 16.54
N GLU A 79 -6.98 -0.57 16.16
CA GLU A 79 -7.50 0.18 15.02
C GLU A 79 -7.41 1.68 15.30
N LEU A 80 -6.80 2.43 14.38
CA LEU A 80 -6.74 3.89 14.45
C LEU A 80 -7.80 4.53 13.54
N THR A 81 -7.83 4.11 12.27
CA THR A 81 -8.81 4.60 11.30
C THR A 81 -8.93 3.67 10.10
N THR A 82 -10.08 3.68 9.45
CA THR A 82 -10.38 2.83 8.29
C THR A 82 -10.73 3.70 7.08
N LEU A 83 -10.16 3.38 5.92
CA LEU A 83 -10.41 4.08 4.66
C LEU A 83 -11.73 3.58 4.05
N GLU A 84 -12.75 4.43 4.06
CA GLU A 84 -14.09 4.08 3.57
C GLU A 84 -14.33 4.52 2.12
N GLY A 85 -15.20 3.81 1.39
CA GLY A 85 -15.59 4.18 0.03
C GLY A 85 -14.69 3.62 -1.07
N LEU A 86 -13.79 2.69 -0.73
CA LEU A 86 -13.03 1.86 -1.66
C LEU A 86 -13.96 0.90 -2.40
N LYS A 87 -13.94 0.93 -3.74
CA LYS A 87 -14.98 0.30 -4.58
C LYS A 87 -14.49 -0.95 -5.30
N THR A 88 -13.20 -1.05 -5.55
CA THR A 88 -12.58 -2.15 -6.29
C THR A 88 -11.40 -2.71 -5.50
N PRO A 89 -10.90 -3.91 -5.83
CA PRO A 89 -9.81 -4.53 -5.08
C PRO A 89 -8.62 -3.59 -4.92
N ILE A 90 -8.11 -3.50 -3.70
CA ILE A 90 -6.96 -2.68 -3.36
C ILE A 90 -5.69 -3.49 -3.67
N ARG A 91 -4.85 -2.96 -4.55
CA ARG A 91 -3.57 -3.55 -4.93
C ARG A 91 -2.45 -3.17 -3.99
N SER A 92 -2.40 -1.91 -3.60
CA SER A 92 -1.38 -1.42 -2.66
C SER A 92 -1.82 -0.17 -1.92
N MET A 93 -1.13 0.09 -0.81
CA MET A 93 -1.17 1.33 -0.06
C MET A 93 0.23 1.92 -0.05
N LEU A 94 0.38 3.14 -0.57
CA LEU A 94 1.65 3.83 -0.61
C LEU A 94 1.66 4.97 0.40
N TRP A 95 2.69 5.00 1.24
CA TRP A 95 2.98 6.13 2.10
C TRP A 95 3.67 7.22 1.30
N SER A 96 3.29 8.48 1.54
CA SER A 96 4.02 9.61 0.95
C SER A 96 5.50 9.56 1.41
N PRO A 97 6.46 9.73 0.49
CA PRO A 97 7.88 9.53 0.78
C PRO A 97 8.51 10.63 1.66
N LYS A 98 7.87 11.80 1.79
CA LYS A 98 8.40 12.91 2.60
C LYS A 98 7.43 13.42 3.68
N ASP A 99 6.15 13.06 3.62
CA ASP A 99 5.12 13.61 4.50
C ASP A 99 4.29 12.49 5.13
N ALA A 100 4.24 12.41 6.45
CA ALA A 100 3.58 11.33 7.19
C ALA A 100 2.02 11.30 7.17
N PRO A 101 1.26 12.37 6.87
CA PRO A 101 -0.19 12.33 6.86
C PRO A 101 -0.79 11.96 5.49
N ALA A 102 -0.01 11.93 4.41
CA ALA A 102 -0.55 11.63 3.09
C ALA A 102 -0.32 10.16 2.70
N VAL A 103 -1.39 9.49 2.26
CA VAL A 103 -1.30 8.13 1.71
C VAL A 103 -2.10 8.00 0.42
N LEU A 104 -1.70 7.06 -0.42
CA LEU A 104 -2.35 6.74 -1.68
C LEU A 104 -2.86 5.31 -1.65
N SER A 105 -4.15 5.11 -1.91
CA SER A 105 -4.70 3.80 -2.19
C SER A 105 -4.71 3.56 -3.70
N VAL A 106 -4.19 2.39 -4.09
CA VAL A 106 -4.15 1.94 -5.48
C VAL A 106 -5.18 0.84 -5.62
N GLU A 107 -6.31 1.17 -6.21
CA GLU A 107 -7.39 0.22 -6.50
C GLU A 107 -7.30 -0.22 -7.97
N GLU A 108 -7.90 -1.36 -8.32
CA GLU A 108 -7.91 -1.84 -9.70
C GLU A 108 -8.40 -0.78 -10.71
N GLU A 109 -9.34 0.08 -10.33
CA GLU A 109 -9.94 1.05 -11.25
C GLU A 109 -9.72 2.52 -10.85
N ALA A 110 -9.01 2.78 -9.75
CA ALA A 110 -8.85 4.13 -9.22
C ALA A 110 -7.57 4.32 -8.42
N LEU A 111 -7.10 5.57 -8.39
CA LEU A 111 -6.16 6.07 -7.41
C LEU A 111 -6.90 7.01 -6.47
N ARG A 112 -6.70 6.89 -5.15
CA ARG A 112 -7.23 7.87 -4.19
C ARG A 112 -6.18 8.32 -3.21
N THR A 113 -6.10 9.63 -3.01
CA THR A 113 -5.26 10.24 -1.98
C THR A 113 -6.06 10.45 -0.71
N TRP A 114 -5.39 10.30 0.42
CA TRP A 114 -5.97 10.42 1.75
C TRP A 114 -5.09 11.29 2.62
N SER A 115 -5.74 12.12 3.44
CA SER A 115 -5.12 12.82 4.56
C SER A 115 -5.46 12.08 5.86
N LEU A 116 -4.43 11.81 6.66
CA LEU A 116 -4.52 11.16 7.96
C LEU A 116 -4.32 12.19 9.06
N ASP A 117 -5.25 12.28 10.02
CA ASP A 117 -5.17 13.17 11.19
C ASP A 117 -5.06 12.40 12.52
N GLY A 118 -4.43 11.22 12.48
CA GLY A 118 -4.21 10.34 13.62
C GLY A 118 -5.41 9.44 13.94
N SER A 119 -6.63 9.98 13.95
CA SER A 119 -7.86 9.21 14.25
C SER A 119 -8.86 9.14 13.10
N ARG A 120 -8.67 9.96 12.07
CA ARG A 120 -9.51 10.00 10.88
C ARG A 120 -8.64 9.93 9.64
N ALA A 121 -9.16 9.22 8.65
CA ALA A 121 -8.73 9.34 7.28
C ALA A 121 -9.82 10.04 6.47
N VAL A 122 -9.41 11.00 5.65
CA VAL A 122 -10.31 11.71 4.75
C VAL A 122 -9.77 11.58 3.34
N ALA A 123 -10.60 11.06 2.43
CA ALA A 123 -10.28 11.06 1.01
C ALA A 123 -10.17 12.51 0.52
N THR A 124 -9.00 12.87 -0.03
CA THR A 124 -8.71 14.22 -0.51
C THR A 124 -8.94 14.35 -2.02
N ALA A 125 -8.65 13.31 -2.79
CA ALA A 125 -8.91 13.26 -4.22
C ALA A 125 -9.01 11.82 -4.73
N SER A 126 -9.67 11.63 -5.88
CA SER A 126 -9.79 10.34 -6.56
C SER A 126 -9.62 10.57 -8.06
N SER A 127 -8.90 9.68 -8.75
CA SER A 127 -9.00 9.62 -10.20
C SER A 127 -10.36 9.04 -10.58
N GLN A 128 -10.95 9.49 -11.69
CA GLN A 128 -12.22 9.00 -12.24
C GLN A 128 -12.01 8.30 -13.59
N GLN A 129 -10.96 7.50 -13.72
CA GLN A 129 -10.50 6.98 -15.02
C GLN A 129 -10.70 5.47 -15.22
N ALA A 130 -11.66 4.86 -14.51
CA ALA A 130 -12.03 3.46 -14.73
C ALA A 130 -12.32 3.14 -16.22
N GLU A 131 -12.81 4.11 -16.99
CA GLU A 131 -13.14 3.94 -18.41
C GLU A 131 -11.96 4.10 -19.38
N GLU A 132 -10.85 4.73 -18.97
CA GLU A 132 -9.68 4.96 -19.84
C GLU A 132 -8.63 3.84 -19.75
N LEU A 133 -8.67 3.03 -18.70
CA LEU A 133 -7.74 1.94 -18.48
C LEU A 133 -8.21 0.69 -19.23
N GLN A 134 -7.45 0.25 -20.24
CA GLN A 134 -7.73 -1.01 -20.95
C GLN A 134 -7.67 -2.23 -20.01
N HIS A 135 -6.88 -2.13 -18.94
CA HIS A 135 -6.73 -3.14 -17.90
C HIS A 135 -6.72 -2.47 -16.52
N GLY A 136 -7.19 -3.17 -15.48
CA GLY A 136 -7.09 -2.65 -14.12
C GLY A 136 -5.65 -2.40 -13.68
N LEU A 137 -5.45 -1.45 -12.76
CA LEU A 137 -4.17 -1.19 -12.13
C LEU A 137 -3.69 -2.45 -11.39
N TRP A 138 -2.39 -2.69 -11.46
CA TRP A 138 -1.77 -3.85 -10.84
C TRP A 138 -0.75 -3.48 -9.76
N ALA A 139 0.07 -2.46 -10.04
CA ALA A 139 1.09 -1.96 -9.13
C ALA A 139 1.24 -0.46 -9.32
N ALA A 140 1.84 0.19 -8.33
CA ALA A 140 2.19 1.60 -8.40
C ALA A 140 3.37 1.90 -7.48
N ALA A 141 4.10 2.96 -7.81
CA ALA A 141 5.15 3.51 -6.98
C ALA A 141 5.03 5.04 -6.93
N TRP A 142 5.27 5.59 -5.74
CA TRP A 142 5.33 7.03 -5.52
C TRP A 142 6.73 7.51 -5.83
N ASP A 143 6.85 8.58 -6.60
CA ASP A 143 8.15 9.19 -6.86
C ASP A 143 8.75 9.73 -5.53
N PRO A 144 9.94 9.26 -5.11
CA PRO A 144 10.58 9.72 -3.89
C PRO A 144 11.08 11.17 -3.99
N HIS A 145 11.22 11.71 -5.21
CA HIS A 145 11.71 13.06 -5.48
C HIS A 145 10.57 14.06 -5.65
N ASP A 146 9.46 13.68 -6.30
CA ASP A 146 8.25 14.51 -6.47
C ASP A 146 7.02 13.94 -5.73
N LEU A 147 6.58 14.64 -4.69
CA LEU A 147 5.43 14.24 -3.87
C LEU A 147 4.09 14.22 -4.63
N ASN A 148 4.05 14.82 -5.82
CA ASN A 148 2.84 14.85 -6.64
C ASN A 148 2.90 13.85 -7.79
N ALA A 149 3.97 13.06 -7.93
CA ALA A 149 4.13 12.14 -9.04
C ALA A 149 4.01 10.68 -8.59
N VAL A 150 3.22 9.91 -9.32
CA VAL A 150 3.06 8.46 -9.12
C VAL A 150 3.13 7.76 -10.46
N ALA A 151 3.83 6.64 -10.52
CA ALA A 151 3.77 5.71 -11.64
C ALA A 151 2.84 4.54 -11.31
N THR A 152 2.07 4.10 -12.29
CA THR A 152 1.18 2.93 -12.18
C THR A 152 1.39 1.98 -13.33
N VAL A 153 1.14 0.70 -13.08
CA VAL A 153 1.15 -0.37 -14.05
C VAL A 153 -0.27 -0.81 -14.38
N SER A 154 -0.57 -0.92 -15.67
CA SER A 154 -1.81 -1.53 -16.19
C SER A 154 -1.46 -2.42 -17.38
N GLY A 155 -1.69 -3.73 -17.24
CA GLY A 155 -1.31 -4.71 -18.27
C GLY A 155 0.19 -4.69 -18.56
N ASN A 156 0.57 -4.26 -19.76
CA ASN A 156 1.96 -4.08 -20.19
C ASN A 156 2.34 -2.60 -20.42
N SER A 157 1.54 -1.69 -19.89
CA SER A 157 1.70 -0.25 -20.02
C SER A 157 2.01 0.39 -18.66
N LEU A 158 2.73 1.51 -18.72
CA LEU A 158 2.99 2.40 -17.60
C LEU A 158 2.25 3.71 -17.78
N ALA A 159 1.73 4.27 -16.71
CA ALA A 159 1.16 5.61 -16.68
C ALA A 159 1.74 6.41 -15.52
N PHE A 160 1.94 7.70 -15.75
CA PHE A 160 2.42 8.66 -14.75
C PHE A 160 1.30 9.64 -14.44
N TRP A 161 1.15 9.96 -13.16
CA TRP A 161 0.02 10.73 -12.64
C TRP A 161 0.52 11.95 -11.87
N ASP A 162 -0.18 13.07 -12.04
CA ASP A 162 -0.04 14.25 -11.19
C ASP A 162 -1.16 14.24 -10.12
N LEU A 163 -0.80 13.97 -8.87
CA LEU A 163 -1.72 13.86 -7.73
C LEU A 163 -2.45 15.16 -7.39
N ARG A 164 -1.96 16.34 -7.82
CA ARG A 164 -2.65 17.62 -7.58
C ARG A 164 -3.90 17.73 -8.43
N THR A 165 -3.85 17.18 -9.63
CA THR A 165 -4.95 17.21 -10.61
C THR A 165 -5.68 15.86 -10.69
N MET A 166 -5.05 14.80 -10.18
CA MET A 166 -5.43 13.40 -10.37
C MET A 166 -5.61 13.04 -11.85
N GLN A 167 -4.75 13.60 -12.70
CA GLN A 167 -4.73 13.35 -14.15
C GLN A 167 -3.45 12.64 -14.56
N ARG A 168 -3.55 11.83 -15.62
CA ARG A 168 -2.40 11.19 -16.25
C ARG A 168 -1.58 12.23 -17.02
N SER A 169 -0.31 12.37 -16.65
CA SER A 169 0.63 13.31 -17.31
C SER A 169 1.31 12.67 -18.51
N GLN A 170 1.65 11.38 -18.43
CA GLN A 170 2.33 10.63 -19.48
C GLN A 170 1.94 9.14 -19.42
N SER A 171 2.03 8.43 -20.55
CA SER A 171 2.02 6.97 -20.56
C SER A 171 3.10 6.41 -21.49
N VAL A 172 3.51 5.18 -21.20
CA VAL A 172 4.35 4.34 -22.05
C VAL A 172 3.56 3.07 -22.32
N GLU A 173 2.95 3.01 -23.50
CA GLU A 173 2.18 1.85 -23.93
C GLU A 173 3.11 0.72 -24.38
N GLN A 174 2.76 -0.53 -24.06
CA GLN A 174 3.55 -1.71 -24.44
C GLN A 174 5.03 -1.60 -24.06
N ALA A 175 5.31 -1.05 -22.87
CA ALA A 175 6.66 -0.93 -22.34
C ALA A 175 7.41 -2.28 -22.34
N HIS A 176 6.66 -3.39 -22.18
CA HIS A 176 7.17 -4.74 -22.32
C HIS A 176 6.24 -5.64 -23.15
N SER A 177 6.79 -6.74 -23.66
CA SER A 177 6.02 -7.76 -24.38
C SER A 177 5.07 -8.56 -23.50
N ASN A 178 5.31 -8.56 -22.18
CA ASN A 178 4.53 -9.28 -21.18
C ASN A 178 3.89 -8.31 -20.18
N ALA A 179 2.91 -8.80 -19.43
CA ALA A 179 2.28 -8.03 -18.36
C ALA A 179 3.32 -7.66 -17.30
N LEU A 180 3.37 -6.36 -17.01
CA LEU A 180 4.13 -5.79 -15.92
C LEU A 180 3.45 -6.18 -14.60
N ARG A 181 4.27 -6.52 -13.61
CA ARG A 181 3.80 -6.97 -12.29
C ARG A 181 4.17 -6.02 -11.17
N ASP A 182 5.12 -5.14 -11.42
CA ASP A 182 5.59 -4.18 -10.45
C ASP A 182 6.22 -2.98 -11.15
N VAL A 183 6.37 -1.89 -10.40
CA VAL A 183 7.10 -0.68 -10.79
C VAL A 183 7.72 -0.08 -9.54
N ASP A 184 8.93 0.44 -9.66
CA ASP A 184 9.59 1.15 -8.56
C ASP A 184 10.42 2.31 -9.11
N PHE A 185 10.64 3.33 -8.28
CA PHE A 185 11.52 4.46 -8.57
C PHE A 185 12.88 4.21 -7.95
N ASN A 186 13.95 4.62 -8.64
CA ASN A 186 15.28 4.58 -8.04
C ASN A 186 15.39 5.68 -6.96
N PRO A 187 15.60 5.34 -5.67
CA PRO A 187 15.62 6.34 -4.60
C PRO A 187 16.88 7.23 -4.61
N LYS A 188 17.91 6.89 -5.40
CA LYS A 188 19.21 7.58 -5.42
C LYS A 188 19.41 8.52 -6.61
N HIS A 189 18.59 8.43 -7.65
CA HIS A 189 18.75 9.20 -8.86
C HIS A 189 17.39 9.71 -9.33
N GLU A 190 17.27 11.03 -9.50
CA GLU A 190 16.21 11.61 -10.33
C GLU A 190 16.31 10.96 -11.71
N ASN A 191 15.25 10.26 -12.13
CA ASN A 191 15.29 9.36 -13.27
C ASN A 191 15.85 10.04 -14.54
N HIS A 192 16.95 9.51 -15.08
CA HIS A 192 17.23 9.63 -16.50
C HIS A 192 16.50 8.49 -17.21
N LEU A 193 15.51 8.85 -18.03
CA LEU A 193 14.75 7.96 -18.92
C LEU A 193 15.67 7.30 -19.97
#